data_AF-A0A7V3VYC8-F1
#
_entry.id   AF-A0A7V3VYC8-F1
#
_cell.length_a   1.000
_cell.length_b   1.000
_cell.length_c   1.000
_cell.angle_alpha   90.00
_cell.angle_beta   90.00
_cell.angle_gamma   90.00
#
_symmetry.space_group_name_H-M   'P 1'
#
loop_
_entity.id
_entity.type
_entity.pdbx_description
1 polymer ?
#
loop_
_entity_poly.entity_id
_entity_poly.type
_entity_poly.pdbx_seq_one_letter_code
_entity_poly.pdbx_strand_id
1 'polypeptide(L)'
;MNRKRQPRQPTVKGPCSQILEAAFQAAKADLAKGFISDKDLAGKISLIALCPSNRAGARFLLAATLAKIHKPGIDIRKPFIGTYADADKADAYSVRSYDERYVSKFISKHKLPCGTTTGSLTPGFRTKTVVLDLNQSLTGRPRELYTAILHVFHAIQSQKASAANVLNELVRLLIVERDERQARLESLKKGLQVEAGDLALSSEDIVRLIEQHLARKHSSRLPVLVVAAAYRAASKKLGEKVLPLKAHTAADKQTGALGDVEITLSGDDKVVTTYEMKHKPVTVGDIDIAIQKIAEGARVQNYIFVTTAPIDSAVPEYANQQYRELGGVEIAVLGCVDFLRHFLHLFHRLRIKFLDEYQELVLSQPEGDVSHTLKEAFLSLRRAAQAAE
;
A
#
# COMPACT_ATOMS: atom_id res chain seq x y z
N MET A 1 51.15 -31.98 -15.92
CA MET A 1 50.61 -30.82 -15.17
C MET A 1 49.08 -30.88 -15.15
N ASN A 2 48.51 -31.41 -14.06
CA ASN A 2 47.06 -31.56 -13.87
C ASN A 2 46.48 -30.23 -13.34
N ARG A 3 45.78 -29.46 -14.18
CA ARG A 3 44.95 -28.32 -13.71
C ARG A 3 43.61 -28.86 -13.23
N LYS A 4 43.44 -28.95 -11.91
CA LYS A 4 42.16 -29.19 -11.24
C LYS A 4 41.12 -28.16 -11.73
N ARG A 5 40.07 -28.63 -12.40
CA ARG A 5 38.87 -27.82 -12.70
C ARG A 5 38.13 -27.52 -11.39
N GLN A 6 37.93 -26.24 -11.09
CA GLN A 6 36.98 -25.82 -10.06
C GLN A 6 35.55 -26.24 -10.44
N PRO A 7 34.69 -26.59 -9.47
CA PRO A 7 33.33 -27.03 -9.76
C PRO A 7 32.50 -25.85 -10.30
N ARG A 8 31.86 -26.06 -11.47
CA ARG A 8 30.90 -25.11 -12.05
C ARG A 8 29.68 -25.02 -11.13
N GLN A 9 29.33 -23.79 -10.74
CA GLN A 9 28.05 -23.52 -10.06
C GLN A 9 26.88 -23.93 -10.97
N PRO A 10 25.82 -24.55 -10.42
CA PRO A 10 24.68 -24.99 -11.22
C PRO A 10 23.89 -23.78 -11.72
N THR A 11 23.89 -23.58 -13.03
CA THR A 11 23.01 -22.62 -13.72
C THR A 11 21.59 -23.16 -13.73
N VAL A 12 20.71 -22.60 -12.90
CA VAL A 12 19.26 -22.88 -12.99
C VAL A 12 18.72 -22.13 -14.21
N LYS A 13 18.61 -22.82 -15.35
CA LYS A 13 17.79 -22.38 -16.49
C LYS A 13 16.34 -22.78 -16.20
N GLY A 14 15.49 -21.79 -15.94
CA GLY A 14 14.04 -21.96 -15.82
C GLY A 14 13.31 -20.66 -16.15
N PRO A 15 12.01 -20.69 -16.51
CA PRO A 15 11.20 -19.48 -16.64
C PRO A 15 11.36 -18.59 -15.40
N CYS A 16 11.36 -17.27 -15.58
CA CYS A 16 11.64 -16.28 -14.52
C CYS A 16 10.88 -16.55 -13.19
N SER A 17 9.63 -17.00 -13.28
CA SER A 17 8.83 -17.37 -12.10
C SER A 17 9.42 -18.53 -11.29
N GLN A 18 10.05 -19.51 -11.94
CA GLN A 18 10.73 -20.63 -11.27
C GLN A 18 12.00 -20.17 -10.57
N ILE A 19 12.75 -19.22 -11.15
CA ILE A 19 13.94 -18.64 -10.49
C ILE A 19 13.53 -17.96 -9.19
N LEU A 20 12.47 -17.14 -9.23
CA LEU A 20 11.94 -16.47 -8.03
C LEU A 20 11.42 -17.47 -6.99
N GLU A 21 10.69 -18.50 -7.42
CA GLU A 21 10.18 -19.52 -6.49
C GLU A 21 11.33 -20.34 -5.88
N ALA A 22 12.35 -20.70 -6.66
CA ALA A 22 13.54 -21.37 -6.14
C ALA A 22 14.27 -20.51 -5.09
N ALA A 23 14.39 -19.19 -5.33
CA ALA A 23 14.95 -18.26 -4.36
C ALA A 23 14.13 -18.20 -3.07
N PHE A 24 12.79 -18.21 -3.19
CA PHE A 24 11.89 -18.28 -2.04
C PHE A 24 12.06 -19.56 -1.23
N GLN A 25 12.12 -20.73 -1.89
CA GLN A 25 12.32 -22.01 -1.20
C GLN A 25 13.70 -22.08 -0.54
N ALA A 26 14.75 -21.62 -1.22
CA ALA A 26 16.09 -21.55 -0.66
C ALA A 26 16.13 -20.67 0.60
N ALA A 27 15.53 -19.48 0.54
CA ALA A 27 15.46 -18.57 1.68
C ALA A 27 14.66 -19.16 2.85
N LYS A 28 13.54 -19.83 2.57
CA LYS A 28 12.67 -20.45 3.59
C LYS A 28 13.33 -21.63 4.30
N ALA A 29 14.26 -22.33 3.65
CA ALA A 29 14.92 -23.51 4.21
C ALA A 29 15.76 -23.19 5.46
N ASP A 30 16.37 -22.00 5.52
CA ASP A 30 17.11 -21.52 6.68
C ASP A 30 17.10 -19.97 6.71
N LEU A 31 16.16 -19.40 7.48
CA LEU A 31 16.04 -17.95 7.63
C LEU A 31 17.16 -17.34 8.50
N ALA A 32 17.83 -18.15 9.34
CA ALA A 32 18.88 -17.67 10.24
C ALA A 32 20.21 -17.48 9.51
N LYS A 33 20.44 -18.23 8.43
CA LYS A 33 21.68 -18.20 7.66
C LYS A 33 21.58 -17.30 6.42
N GLY A 34 22.41 -16.26 6.37
CA GLY A 34 22.54 -15.39 5.20
C GLY A 34 23.25 -16.06 4.01
N PHE A 35 22.95 -15.59 2.79
CA PHE A 35 23.58 -16.06 1.55
C PHE A 35 24.83 -15.27 1.14
N ILE A 36 25.15 -14.21 1.90
CA ILE A 36 26.26 -13.29 1.63
C ILE A 36 27.23 -13.30 2.82
N SER A 37 28.46 -13.76 2.58
CA SER A 37 29.50 -13.81 3.62
C SER A 37 30.19 -12.47 3.87
N ASP A 38 30.23 -11.60 2.84
CA ASP A 38 30.76 -10.25 2.95
C ASP A 38 29.78 -9.37 3.75
N LYS A 39 30.18 -8.99 4.97
CA LYS A 39 29.34 -8.20 5.89
C LYS A 39 28.99 -6.82 5.34
N ASP A 40 29.89 -6.18 4.60
CA ASP A 40 29.65 -4.85 4.02
C ASP A 40 28.62 -4.94 2.90
N LEU A 41 28.76 -5.94 2.03
CA LEU A 41 27.78 -6.20 0.97
C LEU A 41 26.43 -6.63 1.54
N ALA A 42 26.41 -7.48 2.57
CA ALA A 42 25.18 -7.90 3.26
C ALA A 42 24.45 -6.70 3.89
N GLY A 43 25.19 -5.77 4.53
CA GLY A 43 24.63 -4.54 5.08
C GLY A 43 23.98 -3.65 4.00
N LYS A 44 24.60 -3.53 2.83
CA LYS A 44 24.03 -2.81 1.67
C LYS A 44 22.76 -3.47 1.15
N ILE A 45 22.74 -4.80 1.02
CA ILE A 45 21.55 -5.54 0.58
C ILE A 45 20.41 -5.38 1.60
N SER A 46 20.73 -5.44 2.90
CA SER A 46 19.76 -5.18 3.97
C SER A 46 19.17 -3.77 3.90
N LEU A 47 20.01 -2.75 3.72
CA LEU A 47 19.54 -1.37 3.52
C LEU A 47 18.57 -1.28 2.34
N ILE A 48 18.88 -1.93 1.20
CA ILE A 48 18.03 -1.91 0.01
C ILE A 48 16.71 -2.64 0.23
N ALA A 49 16.76 -3.82 0.86
CA ALA A 49 15.61 -4.67 1.13
C ALA A 49 14.61 -3.99 2.08
N LEU A 50 15.13 -3.37 3.14
CA LEU A 50 14.34 -2.97 4.29
C LEU A 50 14.10 -1.47 4.40
N CYS A 51 14.55 -0.66 3.42
CA CYS A 51 14.42 0.80 3.46
C CYS A 51 12.97 1.26 3.66
N PRO A 52 12.60 1.81 4.84
CA PRO A 52 11.21 2.12 5.17
C PRO A 52 10.67 3.32 4.39
N SER A 53 11.53 4.32 4.14
CA SER A 53 11.17 5.53 3.40
C SER A 53 11.13 5.34 1.89
N ASN A 54 11.70 4.25 1.36
CA ASN A 54 11.73 3.99 -0.07
C ASN A 54 11.83 2.49 -0.39
N ARG A 55 10.67 1.85 -0.53
CA ARG A 55 10.56 0.41 -0.83
C ARG A 55 10.80 0.05 -2.30
N ALA A 56 11.06 1.02 -3.17
CA ALA A 56 11.29 0.78 -4.59
C ALA A 56 12.63 0.07 -4.86
N GLY A 57 13.63 0.29 -3.98
CA GLY A 57 14.96 -0.31 -4.12
C GLY A 57 14.93 -1.84 -4.10
N ALA A 58 14.15 -2.44 -3.20
CA ALA A 58 13.97 -3.89 -3.11
C ALA A 58 13.42 -4.47 -4.42
N ARG A 59 12.37 -3.86 -4.98
CA ARG A 59 11.77 -4.27 -6.26
C ARG A 59 12.74 -4.15 -7.43
N PHE A 60 13.48 -3.04 -7.46
CA PHE A 60 14.47 -2.78 -8.50
C PHE A 60 15.59 -3.83 -8.47
N LEU A 61 16.11 -4.15 -7.28
CA LEU A 61 17.15 -5.17 -7.12
C LEU A 61 16.63 -6.60 -7.40
N LEU A 62 15.39 -6.92 -7.02
CA LEU A 62 14.72 -8.18 -7.40
C LEU A 62 14.67 -8.35 -8.92
N ALA A 63 14.20 -7.32 -9.64
CA ALA A 63 14.10 -7.37 -11.10
C ALA A 63 15.48 -7.45 -11.78
N ALA A 64 16.47 -6.71 -11.28
CA ALA A 64 17.83 -6.72 -11.82
C ALA A 64 18.53 -8.08 -11.64
N THR A 65 18.48 -8.63 -10.42
CA THR A 65 19.10 -9.95 -10.13
C THR A 65 18.39 -11.08 -10.88
N LEU A 66 17.06 -11.05 -10.98
CA LEU A 66 16.30 -11.97 -11.80
C LEU A 66 16.72 -11.91 -13.27
N ALA A 67 16.85 -10.70 -13.82
CA ALA A 67 17.30 -10.52 -15.20
C ALA A 67 18.71 -11.09 -15.42
N LYS A 68 19.64 -10.88 -14.47
CA LYS A 68 21.00 -11.42 -14.56
C LYS A 68 21.04 -12.94 -14.53
N ILE A 69 20.23 -13.58 -13.68
CA ILE A 69 20.17 -15.05 -13.59
C ILE A 69 19.53 -15.63 -14.84
N HIS A 70 18.43 -15.03 -15.32
CA HIS A 70 17.74 -15.46 -16.52
C HIS A 70 18.60 -15.29 -17.79
N LYS A 71 19.36 -14.19 -17.88
CA LYS A 71 20.25 -13.89 -19.01
C LYS A 71 21.64 -13.46 -18.49
N PRO A 72 22.58 -14.39 -18.27
CA PRO A 72 23.89 -14.07 -17.69
C PRO A 72 24.71 -13.02 -18.45
N GLY A 73 24.48 -12.88 -19.76
CA GLY A 73 25.19 -11.93 -20.62
C GLY A 73 24.77 -10.46 -20.46
N ILE A 74 23.67 -10.16 -19.77
CA ILE A 74 23.22 -8.75 -19.64
C ILE A 74 24.09 -7.96 -18.66
N ASP A 75 24.14 -6.65 -18.90
CA ASP A 75 24.61 -5.68 -17.94
C ASP A 75 23.46 -5.15 -17.05
N ILE A 76 23.41 -5.55 -15.77
CA ILE A 76 22.37 -5.05 -14.85
C ILE A 76 22.44 -3.56 -14.56
N ARG A 77 23.58 -2.92 -14.88
CA ARG A 77 23.77 -1.46 -14.83
C ARG A 77 23.13 -0.75 -16.03
N LYS A 78 22.60 -1.49 -17.01
CA LYS A 78 21.89 -0.97 -18.21
C LYS A 78 20.38 -1.32 -18.21
N PRO A 79 19.59 -0.87 -17.22
CA PRO A 79 18.19 -1.30 -17.01
C PRO A 79 17.14 -0.64 -17.91
N PHE A 80 17.55 0.30 -18.78
CA PHE A 80 16.65 1.09 -19.62
C PHE A 80 16.92 0.84 -21.11
N ILE A 81 16.69 -0.38 -21.60
CA ILE A 81 16.99 -0.76 -23.00
C ILE A 81 16.53 0.25 -24.07
N GLY A 82 15.38 0.93 -23.85
CA GLY A 82 14.84 1.92 -24.80
C GLY A 82 15.66 3.21 -24.94
N THR A 83 16.66 3.44 -24.08
CA THR A 83 17.49 4.66 -24.10
C THR A 83 18.85 4.49 -24.74
N TYR A 84 19.29 3.25 -24.97
CA TYR A 84 20.62 2.97 -25.52
C TYR A 84 20.58 2.95 -27.05
N ALA A 85 21.69 3.32 -27.68
CA ALA A 85 21.87 3.16 -29.13
C ALA A 85 21.89 1.67 -29.50
N ASP A 86 21.62 1.32 -30.76
CA ASP A 86 21.51 -0.10 -31.18
C ASP A 86 22.77 -0.91 -30.89
N ALA A 87 23.96 -0.31 -31.03
CA ALA A 87 25.23 -0.93 -30.69
C ALA A 87 25.34 -1.30 -29.19
N ASP A 88 24.67 -0.56 -28.31
CA ASP A 88 24.72 -0.72 -26.86
C ASP A 88 23.53 -1.50 -26.28
N LYS A 89 22.58 -1.92 -27.12
CA LYS A 89 21.39 -2.68 -26.68
C LYS A 89 21.67 -4.16 -26.44
N ALA A 90 22.78 -4.70 -26.95
CA ALA A 90 23.07 -6.13 -26.93
C ALA A 90 23.12 -6.73 -25.51
N ASP A 91 23.60 -5.97 -24.53
CA ASP A 91 23.66 -6.35 -23.11
C ASP A 91 22.69 -5.57 -22.22
N ALA A 92 21.89 -4.64 -22.78
CA ALA A 92 20.89 -3.90 -22.02
C ALA A 92 19.61 -4.74 -21.77
N TYR A 93 18.80 -4.30 -20.80
CA TYR A 93 17.53 -4.96 -20.48
C TYR A 93 16.46 -3.95 -20.06
N SER A 94 15.20 -4.40 -19.95
CA SER A 94 14.11 -3.60 -19.39
C SER A 94 13.82 -4.10 -17.98
N VAL A 95 14.32 -3.39 -16.96
CA VAL A 95 14.03 -3.71 -15.55
C VAL A 95 12.52 -3.66 -15.28
N ARG A 96 11.82 -2.71 -15.91
CA ARG A 96 10.36 -2.54 -15.83
C ARG A 96 9.62 -3.79 -16.30
N SER A 97 10.05 -4.37 -17.42
CA SER A 97 9.41 -5.57 -17.96
C SER A 97 9.57 -6.79 -17.06
N TYR A 98 10.72 -6.94 -16.39
CA TYR A 98 10.88 -7.99 -15.38
C TYR A 98 10.02 -7.75 -14.14
N ASP A 99 9.94 -6.49 -13.70
CA ASP A 99 9.14 -6.10 -12.54
C ASP A 99 7.64 -6.38 -12.75
N GLU A 100 7.06 -5.81 -13.82
CA GLU A 100 5.64 -5.90 -14.14
C GLU A 100 5.20 -7.33 -14.46
N ARG A 101 6.02 -8.10 -15.19
CA ARG A 101 5.63 -9.45 -15.63
C ARG A 101 5.80 -10.52 -14.55
N TYR A 102 6.81 -10.39 -13.68
CA TYR A 102 7.21 -11.47 -12.77
C TYR A 102 7.26 -11.03 -11.30
N VAL A 103 8.03 -9.98 -10.98
CA VAL A 103 8.29 -9.58 -9.59
C VAL A 103 7.03 -9.12 -8.87
N SER A 104 6.17 -8.34 -9.53
CA SER A 104 4.87 -7.92 -8.97
C SER A 104 4.04 -9.11 -8.51
N LYS A 105 3.87 -10.13 -9.36
CA LYS A 105 3.08 -11.32 -9.03
C LYS A 105 3.71 -12.13 -7.91
N PHE A 106 5.03 -12.23 -7.89
CA PHE A 106 5.78 -12.93 -6.85
C PHE A 106 5.64 -12.26 -5.48
N ILE A 107 5.79 -10.94 -5.42
CA ILE A 107 5.60 -10.14 -4.19
C ILE A 107 4.18 -10.34 -3.65
N SER A 108 3.16 -10.19 -4.50
CA SER A 108 1.76 -10.35 -4.09
C SER A 108 1.45 -11.77 -3.62
N LYS A 109 1.93 -12.79 -4.35
CA LYS A 109 1.72 -14.21 -3.99
C LYS A 109 2.26 -14.53 -2.59
N HIS A 110 3.45 -14.03 -2.27
CA HIS A 110 4.16 -14.35 -1.02
C HIS A 110 4.02 -13.28 0.07
N LYS A 111 3.20 -12.25 -0.18
CA LYS A 111 2.94 -11.11 0.71
C LYS A 111 4.23 -10.45 1.21
N LEU A 112 5.21 -10.29 0.31
CA LEU A 112 6.50 -9.68 0.69
C LEU A 112 6.33 -8.16 0.89
N PRO A 113 7.02 -7.55 1.87
CA PRO A 113 6.84 -6.16 2.30
C PRO A 113 7.51 -5.16 1.34
N CYS A 114 7.08 -5.18 0.08
CA CYS A 114 7.51 -4.29 -0.98
C CYS A 114 6.35 -3.37 -1.39
N GLY A 115 6.67 -2.12 -1.75
CA GLY A 115 5.66 -1.17 -2.21
C GLY A 115 4.91 -1.64 -3.49
N THR A 116 3.74 -1.06 -3.73
CA THR A 116 2.91 -1.35 -4.92
C THR A 116 3.45 -0.67 -6.19
N THR A 117 4.14 0.47 -6.05
CA THR A 117 4.76 1.20 -7.16
C THR A 117 5.96 0.43 -7.73
N THR A 118 6.00 0.30 -9.06
CA THR A 118 7.13 -0.33 -9.75
C THR A 118 8.42 0.43 -9.51
N GLY A 119 9.52 -0.29 -9.26
CA GLY A 119 10.79 0.32 -8.86
C GLY A 119 11.31 1.34 -9.89
N SER A 120 11.08 1.05 -11.17
CA SER A 120 11.49 1.84 -12.34
C SER A 120 10.74 3.16 -12.54
N LEU A 121 9.63 3.39 -11.85
CA LEU A 121 8.88 4.66 -11.94
C LEU A 121 9.32 5.69 -10.90
N THR A 122 10.16 5.27 -9.95
CA THR A 122 10.74 6.14 -8.91
C THR A 122 11.67 7.17 -9.56
N PRO A 123 11.60 8.48 -9.22
CA PRO A 123 12.39 9.52 -9.87
C PRO A 123 13.89 9.22 -10.03
N GLY A 124 14.51 8.57 -9.05
CA GLY A 124 15.93 8.18 -9.13
C GLY A 124 16.26 7.05 -10.10
N PHE A 125 15.24 6.28 -10.51
CA PHE A 125 15.30 5.19 -11.49
C PHE A 125 14.44 5.47 -12.71
N ARG A 126 13.93 6.70 -12.91
CA ARG A 126 13.25 7.05 -14.17
C ARG A 126 14.27 7.08 -15.28
N THR A 127 13.86 6.59 -16.45
CA THR A 127 14.57 6.51 -17.73
C THR A 127 15.84 7.37 -17.76
N LYS A 128 16.99 6.77 -17.47
CA LYS A 128 18.29 7.42 -17.62
C LYS A 128 19.01 6.82 -18.82
N THR A 129 19.63 7.65 -19.64
CA THR A 129 20.50 7.25 -20.75
C THR A 129 21.90 6.79 -20.27
N VAL A 130 22.13 6.69 -18.96
CA VAL A 130 23.45 6.42 -18.38
C VAL A 130 23.57 5.00 -17.85
N VAL A 131 24.79 4.45 -17.89
CA VAL A 131 25.14 3.20 -17.20
C VAL A 131 25.18 3.47 -15.70
N LEU A 132 24.47 2.66 -14.90
CA LEU A 132 24.39 2.78 -13.45
C LEU A 132 25.64 2.20 -12.78
N ASP A 133 26.78 2.90 -12.86
CA ASP A 133 28.03 2.55 -12.21
C ASP A 133 28.34 3.39 -10.95
N LEU A 134 29.50 3.15 -10.32
CA LEU A 134 29.91 3.84 -9.09
C LEU A 134 30.19 5.34 -9.28
N ASN A 135 30.36 5.81 -10.51
CA ASN A 135 30.60 7.23 -10.79
C ASN A 135 29.28 8.01 -10.89
N GLN A 136 28.14 7.32 -10.92
CA GLN A 136 26.83 7.96 -10.98
C GLN A 136 26.36 8.46 -9.62
N SER A 137 25.72 9.63 -9.63
CA SER A 137 24.95 10.14 -8.48
C SER A 137 23.46 10.13 -8.83
N LEU A 138 22.73 9.16 -8.30
CA LEU A 138 21.28 9.07 -8.55
C LEU A 138 20.52 10.05 -7.64
N THR A 139 19.49 10.68 -8.20
CA THR A 139 18.62 11.63 -7.51
C THR A 139 17.57 10.87 -6.72
N GLY A 140 17.44 11.14 -5.43
CA GLY A 140 16.38 10.55 -4.61
C GLY A 140 16.76 10.49 -3.14
N ARG A 141 15.81 10.05 -2.31
CA ARG A 141 16.00 9.90 -0.87
C ARG A 141 15.57 8.50 -0.42
N PRO A 142 16.27 7.90 0.56
CA PRO A 142 17.55 8.33 1.11
C PRO A 142 18.71 8.12 0.11
N ARG A 143 19.77 8.94 0.15
CA ARG A 143 20.85 8.90 -0.86
C ARG A 143 21.62 7.57 -0.78
N GLU A 144 21.79 7.08 0.43
CA GLU A 144 22.50 5.86 0.80
C GLU A 144 21.89 4.63 0.11
N LEU A 145 20.57 4.62 -0.10
CA LEU A 145 19.87 3.55 -0.81
C LEU A 145 20.39 3.42 -2.26
N TYR A 146 20.50 4.54 -2.95
CA TYR A 146 20.94 4.56 -4.34
C TYR A 146 22.41 4.19 -4.46
N THR A 147 23.26 4.71 -3.58
CA THR A 147 24.67 4.31 -3.49
C THR A 147 24.80 2.81 -3.24
N ALA A 148 24.03 2.25 -2.29
CA ALA A 148 24.05 0.82 -2.03
C ALA A 148 23.71 -0.02 -3.27
N ILE A 149 22.71 0.40 -4.07
CA ILE A 149 22.33 -0.29 -5.31
C ILE A 149 23.49 -0.30 -6.32
N LEU A 150 24.16 0.84 -6.52
CA LEU A 150 25.31 0.92 -7.43
C LEU A 150 26.46 0.01 -6.97
N HIS A 151 26.71 -0.07 -5.67
CA HIS A 151 27.71 -0.97 -5.08
C HIS A 151 27.35 -2.45 -5.27
N VAL A 152 26.09 -2.83 -5.04
CA VAL A 152 25.64 -4.21 -5.27
C VAL A 152 25.73 -4.58 -6.75
N PHE A 153 25.35 -3.67 -7.65
CA PHE A 153 25.49 -3.89 -9.09
C PHE A 153 26.95 -4.08 -9.50
N HIS A 154 27.84 -3.23 -9.01
CA HIS A 154 29.28 -3.36 -9.25
C HIS A 154 29.82 -4.71 -8.74
N ALA A 155 29.45 -5.12 -7.52
CA ALA A 155 29.88 -6.40 -6.95
C ALA A 155 29.44 -7.60 -7.81
N ILE A 156 28.21 -7.60 -8.32
CA ILE A 156 27.70 -8.65 -9.22
C ILE A 156 28.48 -8.65 -10.54
N GLN A 157 28.71 -7.47 -11.14
CA GLN A 157 29.34 -7.37 -12.46
C GLN A 157 30.83 -7.63 -12.47
N SER A 158 31.52 -7.30 -11.38
CA SER A 158 32.91 -7.67 -11.16
C SER A 158 33.07 -9.09 -10.61
N GLN A 159 32.00 -9.90 -10.61
CA GLN A 159 31.99 -11.30 -10.14
C GLN A 159 32.42 -11.49 -8.68
N LYS A 160 32.40 -10.42 -7.86
CA LYS A 160 32.65 -10.47 -6.43
C LYS A 160 31.45 -11.07 -5.66
N ALA A 161 30.27 -11.04 -6.27
CA ALA A 161 29.06 -11.64 -5.73
C ALA A 161 28.26 -12.35 -6.82
N SER A 162 27.62 -13.47 -6.45
CA SER A 162 26.66 -14.16 -7.33
C SER A 162 25.30 -13.45 -7.31
N ALA A 163 24.73 -13.19 -8.48
CA ALA A 163 23.37 -12.65 -8.59
C ALA A 163 22.33 -13.55 -7.92
N ALA A 164 22.54 -14.87 -7.93
CA ALA A 164 21.66 -15.83 -7.25
C ALA A 164 21.74 -15.69 -5.73
N ASN A 165 22.94 -15.53 -5.17
CA ASN A 165 23.09 -15.30 -3.72
C ASN A 165 22.48 -13.97 -3.29
N VAL A 166 22.65 -12.91 -4.10
CA VAL A 166 22.02 -11.61 -3.81
C VAL A 166 20.49 -11.71 -3.89
N LEU A 167 19.95 -12.41 -4.89
CA LEU A 167 18.50 -12.65 -4.98
C LEU A 167 17.98 -13.42 -3.76
N ASN A 168 18.64 -14.52 -3.39
CA ASN A 168 18.25 -15.33 -2.25
C ASN A 168 18.31 -14.54 -0.94
N GLU A 169 19.37 -13.75 -0.73
CA GLU A 169 19.51 -12.90 0.45
C GLU A 169 18.42 -11.84 0.53
N LEU A 170 18.14 -11.19 -0.60
CA LEU A 170 17.07 -10.20 -0.69
C LEU A 170 15.70 -10.80 -0.36
N VAL A 171 15.39 -11.98 -0.90
CA VAL A 171 14.14 -12.69 -0.60
C VAL A 171 14.09 -13.14 0.87
N ARG A 172 15.20 -13.64 1.44
CA ARG A 172 15.30 -14.02 2.86
C ARG A 172 14.97 -12.85 3.78
N LEU A 173 15.59 -11.69 3.55
CA LEU A 173 15.36 -10.49 4.36
C LEU A 173 13.90 -10.02 4.28
N LEU A 174 13.29 -10.08 3.10
CA LEU A 174 11.88 -9.73 2.92
C LEU A 174 10.93 -10.73 3.62
N ILE A 175 11.27 -12.02 3.66
CA ILE A 175 10.52 -13.03 4.43
C ILE A 175 10.61 -12.76 5.93
N VAL A 176 11.82 -12.52 6.44
CA VAL A 176 12.05 -12.22 7.87
C VAL A 176 11.23 -11.00 8.29
N GLU A 177 11.34 -9.90 7.54
CA GLU A 177 10.58 -8.67 7.82
C GLU A 177 9.06 -8.92 7.77
N ARG A 178 8.57 -9.72 6.81
CA ARG A 178 7.14 -10.08 6.73
C ARG A 178 6.69 -10.80 8.00
N ASP A 179 7.45 -11.81 8.41
CA ASP A 179 7.06 -12.69 9.51
C ASP A 179 7.14 -11.94 10.85
N GLU A 180 8.15 -11.07 11.03
CA GLU A 180 8.25 -10.17 12.18
C GLU A 180 7.08 -9.17 12.26
N ARG A 181 6.70 -8.57 11.13
CA ARG A 181 5.54 -7.67 11.04
C ARG A 181 4.22 -8.37 11.39
N GLN A 182 4.05 -9.60 10.91
CA GLN A 182 2.87 -10.38 11.22
C GLN A 182 2.84 -10.77 12.69
N ALA A 183 3.97 -11.22 13.25
CA ALA A 183 4.08 -11.55 14.66
C ALA A 183 3.78 -10.35 15.57
N ARG A 184 4.23 -9.15 15.19
CA ARG A 184 3.96 -7.91 15.93
C ARG A 184 2.48 -7.55 15.92
N LEU A 185 1.81 -7.62 14.77
CA LEU A 185 0.36 -7.40 14.68
C LEU A 185 -0.43 -8.41 15.52
N GLU A 186 -0.09 -9.70 15.44
CA GLU A 186 -0.78 -10.72 16.23
C GLU A 186 -0.54 -10.55 17.73
N SER A 187 0.66 -10.13 18.14
CA SER A 187 0.95 -9.79 19.52
C SER A 187 0.09 -8.61 20.01
N LEU A 188 -0.01 -7.54 19.23
CA LEU A 188 -0.85 -6.39 19.55
C LEU A 188 -2.33 -6.77 19.66
N LYS A 189 -2.84 -7.58 18.72
CA LYS A 189 -4.24 -8.08 18.77
C LYS A 189 -4.51 -8.92 20.02
N LYS A 190 -3.60 -9.82 20.37
CA LYS A 190 -3.73 -10.64 21.59
C LYS A 190 -3.73 -9.78 22.84
N GLY A 191 -2.89 -8.74 22.88
CA GLY A 191 -2.86 -7.77 23.99
C GLY A 191 -4.22 -7.11 24.24
N LEU A 192 -4.96 -6.76 23.18
CA LEU A 192 -6.31 -6.18 23.29
C LEU A 192 -7.33 -7.12 23.96
N GLN A 193 -7.17 -8.44 23.83
CA GLN A 193 -8.09 -9.41 24.44
C GLN A 193 -7.82 -9.59 25.94
N VAL A 194 -6.57 -9.42 26.37
CA VAL A 194 -6.15 -9.61 27.77
C VAL A 194 -6.43 -8.37 28.61
N GLU A 195 -6.36 -7.18 28.01
CA GLU A 195 -6.54 -5.88 28.67
C GLU A 195 -7.94 -5.29 28.48
N ALA A 196 -8.92 -6.11 28.11
CA ALA A 196 -10.31 -5.65 28.08
C ALA A 196 -10.78 -5.43 29.54
N GLY A 197 -10.80 -4.17 29.98
CA GLY A 197 -11.38 -3.77 31.26
C GLY A 197 -12.88 -4.08 31.34
N ASP A 198 -13.42 -4.03 32.55
CA ASP A 198 -14.85 -4.30 32.81
C ASP A 198 -15.77 -3.23 32.22
N LEU A 199 -15.25 -2.01 32.01
CA LEU A 199 -15.96 -0.91 31.38
C LEU A 199 -15.66 -0.85 29.87
N ALA A 200 -16.70 -0.58 29.09
CA ALA A 200 -16.59 -0.46 27.65
C ALA A 200 -16.43 1.00 27.24
N LEU A 201 -15.37 1.28 26.47
CA LEU A 201 -15.01 2.59 25.91
C LEU A 201 -16.21 3.50 25.64
N SER A 202 -16.15 4.72 26.16
CA SER A 202 -17.15 5.75 25.90
C SER A 202 -17.18 6.17 24.42
N SER A 203 -18.27 6.80 23.98
CA SER A 203 -18.36 7.33 22.61
C SER A 203 -17.25 8.35 22.33
N GLU A 204 -16.90 9.21 23.28
CA GLU A 204 -15.85 10.23 23.10
C GLU A 204 -14.44 9.63 23.11
N ASP A 205 -14.20 8.56 23.87
CA ASP A 205 -12.92 7.85 23.80
C ASP A 205 -12.69 7.20 22.44
N ILE A 206 -13.74 6.64 21.84
CA ILE A 206 -13.70 6.12 20.48
C ILE A 206 -13.48 7.26 19.47
N VAL A 207 -14.16 8.40 19.60
CA VAL A 207 -13.93 9.57 18.74
C VAL A 207 -12.47 10.00 18.80
N ARG A 208 -11.92 10.19 20.00
CA ARG A 208 -10.54 10.60 20.24
C ARG A 208 -9.52 9.61 19.67
N LEU A 209 -9.77 8.30 19.83
CA LEU A 209 -8.94 7.24 19.25
C LEU A 209 -8.92 7.35 17.72
N ILE A 210 -10.10 7.44 17.09
CA ILE A 210 -10.21 7.49 15.63
C ILE A 210 -9.62 8.78 15.08
N GLU A 211 -9.83 9.93 15.75
CA GLU A 211 -9.22 11.20 15.38
C GLU A 211 -7.69 11.13 15.38
N GLN A 212 -7.08 10.55 16.43
CA GLN A 212 -5.63 10.32 16.50
C GLN A 212 -5.13 9.37 15.40
N HIS A 213 -5.95 8.43 14.95
CA HIS A 213 -5.63 7.55 13.84
C HIS A 213 -5.72 8.28 12.49
N LEU A 214 -6.76 9.10 12.28
CA LEU A 214 -6.95 9.94 11.09
C LEU A 214 -5.81 10.95 10.91
N ALA A 215 -5.26 11.48 12.01
CA ALA A 215 -4.15 12.44 12.00
C ALA A 215 -2.79 11.83 11.58
N ARG A 216 -2.68 10.51 11.43
CA ARG A 216 -1.43 9.86 10.99
C ARG A 216 -1.14 10.17 9.51
N LYS A 217 0.14 10.13 9.12
CA LYS A 217 0.52 10.33 7.71
C LYS A 217 -0.01 9.19 6.84
N HIS A 218 -0.33 9.50 5.59
CA HIS A 218 -0.83 8.53 4.60
C HIS A 218 -2.18 7.88 5.01
N SER A 219 -3.04 8.63 5.70
CA SER A 219 -4.33 8.19 6.23
C SER A 219 -5.52 8.42 5.29
N SER A 220 -5.31 8.72 4.01
CA SER A 220 -6.40 9.11 3.09
C SER A 220 -7.51 8.07 2.95
N ARG A 221 -7.19 6.78 3.16
CA ARG A 221 -8.16 5.69 3.16
C ARG A 221 -9.02 5.64 4.43
N LEU A 222 -8.54 6.17 5.55
CA LEU A 222 -9.18 5.97 6.85
C LEU A 222 -10.59 6.59 6.96
N PRO A 223 -10.90 7.79 6.40
CA PRO A 223 -12.27 8.32 6.35
C PRO A 223 -13.27 7.39 5.66
N VAL A 224 -12.85 6.74 4.55
CA VAL A 224 -13.65 5.70 3.86
C VAL A 224 -14.03 4.60 4.84
N LEU A 225 -13.06 4.13 5.63
CA LEU A 225 -13.27 3.04 6.58
C LEU A 225 -14.15 3.46 7.77
N VAL A 226 -14.10 4.72 8.20
CA VAL A 226 -14.98 5.26 9.23
C VAL A 226 -16.44 5.17 8.78
N VAL A 227 -16.76 5.70 7.60
CA VAL A 227 -18.14 5.65 7.07
C VAL A 227 -18.59 4.20 6.83
N ALA A 228 -17.74 3.38 6.20
CA ALA A 228 -18.06 1.99 5.95
C ALA A 228 -18.29 1.19 7.25
N ALA A 229 -17.51 1.43 8.30
CA ALA A 229 -17.68 0.79 9.61
C ALA A 229 -19.02 1.19 10.26
N ALA A 230 -19.42 2.46 10.16
CA ALA A 230 -20.71 2.93 10.67
C ALA A 230 -21.88 2.18 10.02
N TYR A 231 -21.85 2.07 8.68
CA TYR A 231 -22.85 1.31 7.94
C TYR A 231 -22.83 -0.19 8.26
N ARG A 232 -21.66 -0.83 8.37
CA ARG A 232 -21.58 -2.25 8.77
C ARG A 232 -22.15 -2.48 10.17
N ALA A 233 -21.83 -1.59 11.11
CA ALA A 233 -22.32 -1.68 12.47
C ALA A 233 -23.84 -1.55 12.54
N ALA A 234 -24.42 -0.57 11.82
CA ALA A 234 -25.84 -0.22 11.88
C ALA A 234 -26.71 -0.83 10.77
N SER A 235 -26.16 -1.59 9.82
CA SER A 235 -26.86 -2.06 8.60
C SER A 235 -28.26 -2.62 8.85
N LYS A 236 -28.41 -3.52 9.84
CA LYS A 236 -29.72 -4.12 10.19
C LYS A 236 -30.75 -3.10 10.70
N LYS A 237 -30.30 -2.02 11.34
CA LYS A 237 -31.17 -0.97 11.89
C LYS A 237 -31.53 0.07 10.83
N LEU A 238 -30.62 0.34 9.91
CA LEU A 238 -30.82 1.27 8.81
C LEU A 238 -31.65 0.65 7.67
N GLY A 239 -31.62 -0.68 7.53
CA GLY A 239 -32.13 -1.31 6.31
C GLY A 239 -31.24 -1.02 5.11
N GLU A 240 -29.99 -0.63 5.34
CA GLU A 240 -29.02 -0.20 4.33
C GLU A 240 -27.74 -1.03 4.39
N LYS A 241 -27.02 -1.13 3.29
CA LYS A 241 -25.79 -1.91 3.19
C LYS A 241 -24.74 -1.14 2.40
N VAL A 242 -23.51 -1.14 2.91
CA VAL A 242 -22.33 -0.67 2.18
C VAL A 242 -21.88 -1.72 1.16
N LEU A 243 -21.64 -1.29 -0.07
CA LEU A 243 -21.06 -2.14 -1.13
C LEU A 243 -19.57 -2.44 -0.86
N PRO A 244 -19.00 -3.48 -1.50
CA PRO A 244 -17.57 -3.77 -1.37
C PRO A 244 -16.71 -2.56 -1.74
N LEU A 245 -15.83 -2.16 -0.84
CA LEU A 245 -14.94 -1.01 -1.05
C LEU A 245 -13.96 -1.30 -2.18
N LYS A 246 -13.94 -0.42 -3.20
CA LYS A 246 -12.99 -0.51 -4.32
C LYS A 246 -11.61 -0.02 -3.90
N ALA A 247 -10.55 -0.54 -4.51
CA ALA A 247 -9.17 -0.13 -4.19
C ALA A 247 -8.95 1.37 -4.45
N HIS A 248 -8.14 2.03 -3.62
CA HIS A 248 -7.96 3.49 -3.65
C HIS A 248 -7.35 4.02 -4.97
N THR A 249 -6.77 3.13 -5.78
CA THR A 249 -6.11 3.47 -7.06
C THR A 249 -6.91 3.06 -8.30
N ALA A 250 -8.13 2.54 -8.14
CA ALA A 250 -8.95 2.20 -9.29
C ALA A 250 -9.53 3.50 -9.88
N ALA A 251 -9.26 3.78 -11.16
CA ALA A 251 -9.85 4.95 -11.81
C ALA A 251 -11.38 4.82 -11.84
N ASP A 252 -12.10 5.84 -11.39
CA ASP A 252 -13.58 5.85 -11.29
C ASP A 252 -14.25 5.43 -12.62
N LYS A 253 -13.72 5.92 -13.75
CA LYS A 253 -14.18 5.57 -15.10
C LYS A 253 -14.09 4.08 -15.46
N GLN A 254 -13.15 3.33 -14.88
CA GLN A 254 -13.00 1.90 -15.15
C GLN A 254 -13.91 1.04 -14.26
N THR A 255 -14.38 1.57 -13.14
CA THR A 255 -15.16 0.78 -12.16
C THR A 255 -16.62 1.13 -12.08
N GLY A 256 -17.05 2.25 -12.69
CA GLY A 256 -18.43 2.73 -12.63
C GLY A 256 -18.89 3.11 -11.22
N ALA A 257 -17.98 3.34 -10.27
CA ALA A 257 -18.32 3.85 -8.95
C ALA A 257 -18.77 5.30 -9.03
N LEU A 258 -19.80 5.64 -8.25
CA LEU A 258 -20.27 7.02 -8.10
C LEU A 258 -19.45 7.80 -7.06
N GLY A 259 -18.87 7.10 -6.08
CA GLY A 259 -18.02 7.67 -5.03
C GLY A 259 -17.16 6.61 -4.34
N ASP A 260 -16.47 7.03 -3.28
CA ASP A 260 -15.55 6.19 -2.50
C ASP A 260 -16.29 5.16 -1.63
N VAL A 261 -17.51 5.48 -1.17
CA VAL A 261 -18.40 4.57 -0.45
C VAL A 261 -19.79 4.64 -1.07
N GLU A 262 -20.33 3.48 -1.44
CA GLU A 262 -21.64 3.35 -2.07
C GLU A 262 -22.56 2.53 -1.16
N ILE A 263 -23.77 3.03 -0.93
CA ILE A 263 -24.78 2.43 -0.05
C ILE A 263 -26.00 2.05 -0.86
N THR A 264 -26.52 0.85 -0.63
CA THR A 264 -27.79 0.37 -1.19
C THR A 264 -28.81 0.10 -0.09
N LEU A 265 -30.08 0.02 -0.48
CA LEU A 265 -31.11 -0.54 0.40
C LEU A 265 -30.93 -2.06 0.50
N SER A 266 -31.32 -2.63 1.64
CA SER A 266 -31.27 -4.07 1.86
C SER A 266 -32.18 -4.79 0.87
N GLY A 267 -31.60 -5.67 0.06
CA GLY A 267 -32.33 -6.40 -1.00
C GLY A 267 -32.40 -5.66 -2.34
N ASP A 268 -31.75 -4.50 -2.47
CA ASP A 268 -31.55 -3.79 -3.73
C ASP A 268 -30.05 -3.62 -4.01
N ASP A 269 -29.68 -3.62 -5.29
CA ASP A 269 -28.31 -3.38 -5.76
C ASP A 269 -28.13 -1.94 -6.28
N LYS A 270 -29.20 -1.14 -6.30
CA LYS A 270 -29.14 0.28 -6.68
C LYS A 270 -28.53 1.11 -5.56
N VAL A 271 -27.53 1.91 -5.92
CA VAL A 271 -26.89 2.87 -5.02
C VAL A 271 -27.88 4.01 -4.74
N VAL A 272 -28.24 4.18 -3.47
CA VAL A 272 -29.13 5.26 -3.01
C VAL A 272 -28.36 6.40 -2.34
N THR A 273 -27.22 6.11 -1.74
CA THR A 273 -26.34 7.13 -1.16
C THR A 273 -24.90 6.88 -1.61
N THR A 274 -24.23 7.93 -2.05
CA THR A 274 -22.80 7.90 -2.38
C THR A 274 -22.03 8.87 -1.50
N TYR A 275 -20.85 8.47 -1.05
CA TYR A 275 -19.92 9.33 -0.32
C TYR A 275 -18.65 9.58 -1.12
N GLU A 276 -18.21 10.83 -1.17
CA GLU A 276 -16.93 11.25 -1.76
C GLU A 276 -16.02 11.82 -0.67
N MET A 277 -14.82 11.25 -0.51
CA MET A 277 -13.87 11.63 0.54
C MET A 277 -12.90 12.68 0.04
N LYS A 278 -12.73 13.76 0.82
CA LYS A 278 -11.74 14.81 0.54
C LYS A 278 -10.77 14.96 1.71
N HIS A 279 -9.48 14.94 1.40
CA HIS A 279 -8.43 15.30 2.36
C HIS A 279 -8.18 16.82 2.40
N LYS A 280 -8.95 17.59 1.62
CA LYS A 280 -8.89 19.04 1.48
C LYS A 280 -10.28 19.64 1.76
N PRO A 281 -10.37 20.96 1.99
CA PRO A 281 -11.65 21.64 2.01
C PRO A 281 -12.43 21.34 0.72
N VAL A 282 -13.72 21.04 0.87
CA VAL A 282 -14.63 20.85 -0.25
C VAL A 282 -14.89 22.22 -0.86
N THR A 283 -14.90 22.30 -2.19
CA THR A 283 -15.11 23.55 -2.93
C THR A 283 -16.43 23.52 -3.69
N VAL A 284 -16.93 24.69 -4.09
CA VAL A 284 -18.08 24.80 -5.02
C VAL A 284 -17.84 23.99 -6.30
N GLY A 285 -16.62 24.01 -6.83
CA GLY A 285 -16.26 23.21 -8.00
C GLY A 285 -16.36 21.69 -7.77
N ASP A 286 -16.16 21.21 -6.55
CA ASP A 286 -16.41 19.80 -6.23
C ASP A 286 -17.92 19.49 -6.28
N ILE A 287 -18.76 20.41 -5.79
CA ILE A 287 -20.22 20.31 -5.86
C ILE A 287 -20.69 20.29 -7.32
N ASP A 288 -20.16 21.18 -8.17
CA ASP A 288 -20.50 21.25 -9.60
C ASP A 288 -20.16 19.93 -10.34
N ILE A 289 -19.03 19.30 -9.98
CA ILE A 289 -18.66 17.98 -10.52
C ILE A 289 -19.68 16.91 -10.09
N ALA A 290 -20.15 16.95 -8.84
CA ALA A 290 -21.20 16.02 -8.38
C ALA A 290 -22.53 16.25 -9.12
N ILE A 291 -22.93 17.52 -9.31
CA ILE A 291 -24.11 17.90 -10.10
C ILE A 291 -24.00 17.32 -11.52
N GLN A 292 -22.84 17.47 -12.16
CA GLN A 292 -22.60 16.91 -13.49
C GLN A 292 -22.77 15.38 -13.50
N LYS A 293 -22.19 14.66 -12.52
CA LYS A 293 -22.34 13.19 -12.40
C LYS A 293 -23.82 12.78 -12.24
N ILE A 294 -24.59 13.55 -11.45
CA ILE A 294 -26.03 13.32 -11.24
C ILE A 294 -26.79 13.53 -12.55
N ALA A 295 -26.53 14.64 -13.25
CA ALA A 295 -27.14 14.95 -14.55
C ALA A 295 -26.81 13.91 -15.63
N GLU A 296 -25.60 13.34 -15.60
CA GLU A 296 -25.15 12.28 -16.51
C GLU A 296 -25.79 10.90 -16.22
N GLY A 297 -26.62 10.79 -15.17
CA GLY A 297 -27.47 9.63 -14.93
C GLY A 297 -27.21 8.87 -13.63
N ALA A 298 -26.44 9.41 -12.69
CA ALA A 298 -26.30 8.82 -11.35
C ALA A 298 -27.64 8.89 -10.60
N ARG A 299 -28.29 7.74 -10.40
CA ARG A 299 -29.60 7.63 -9.74
C ARG A 299 -29.47 7.48 -8.22
N VAL A 300 -28.91 8.50 -7.56
CA VAL A 300 -28.76 8.55 -6.09
C VAL A 300 -29.81 9.48 -5.46
N GLN A 301 -30.10 9.24 -4.19
CA GLN A 301 -30.92 10.13 -3.36
C GLN A 301 -30.04 11.09 -2.56
N ASN A 302 -28.87 10.63 -2.11
CA ASN A 302 -27.90 11.44 -1.37
C ASN A 302 -26.50 11.37 -2.01
N TYR A 303 -25.86 12.52 -2.16
CA TYR A 303 -24.46 12.68 -2.55
C TYR A 303 -23.72 13.44 -1.45
N ILE A 304 -22.91 12.72 -0.67
CA ILE A 304 -22.35 13.26 0.57
C ILE A 304 -20.83 13.40 0.44
N PHE A 305 -20.32 14.62 0.56
CA PHE A 305 -18.90 14.85 0.72
C PHE A 305 -18.51 14.70 2.19
N VAL A 306 -17.41 14.00 2.45
CA VAL A 306 -16.83 13.86 3.79
C VAL A 306 -15.41 14.37 3.76
N THR A 307 -15.09 15.32 4.63
CA THR A 307 -13.75 15.91 4.72
C THR A 307 -13.16 15.84 6.12
N THR A 308 -11.83 15.80 6.19
CA THR A 308 -11.07 15.99 7.44
C THR A 308 -10.54 17.42 7.58
N ALA A 309 -10.87 18.31 6.64
CA ALA A 309 -10.48 19.71 6.64
C ALA A 309 -11.64 20.61 7.09
N PRO A 310 -11.37 21.88 7.45
CA PRO A 310 -12.42 22.85 7.74
C PRO A 310 -13.41 22.99 6.57
N ILE A 311 -14.69 23.17 6.90
CA ILE A 311 -15.78 23.37 5.95
C ILE A 311 -16.13 24.87 5.92
N ASP A 312 -16.06 25.47 4.75
CA ASP A 312 -16.55 26.83 4.50
C ASP A 312 -18.09 26.80 4.43
N SER A 313 -18.78 27.64 5.22
CA SER A 313 -20.24 27.65 5.30
C SER A 313 -20.92 27.98 3.96
N ALA A 314 -20.24 28.71 3.07
CA ALA A 314 -20.77 29.01 1.74
C ALA A 314 -20.94 27.75 0.87
N VAL A 315 -20.17 26.69 1.13
CA VAL A 315 -20.21 25.46 0.32
C VAL A 315 -21.46 24.60 0.60
N PRO A 316 -21.80 24.25 1.86
CA PRO A 316 -23.09 23.65 2.18
C PRO A 316 -24.28 24.53 1.78
N GLU A 317 -24.20 25.86 1.94
CA GLU A 317 -25.26 26.77 1.51
C GLU A 317 -25.52 26.67 0.00
N TYR A 318 -24.46 26.64 -0.81
CA TYR A 318 -24.56 26.42 -2.24
C TYR A 318 -25.15 25.04 -2.57
N ALA A 319 -24.66 23.97 -1.94
CA ALA A 319 -25.15 22.61 -2.15
C ALA A 319 -26.66 22.47 -1.85
N ASN A 320 -27.14 23.12 -0.78
CA ASN A 320 -28.55 23.11 -0.39
C ASN A 320 -29.47 23.78 -1.41
N GLN A 321 -28.99 24.80 -2.13
CA GLN A 321 -29.78 25.48 -3.17
C GLN A 321 -30.09 24.54 -4.35
N GLN A 322 -29.25 23.53 -4.57
CA GLN A 322 -29.36 22.61 -5.71
C GLN A 322 -30.44 21.54 -5.54
N TYR A 323 -30.95 21.31 -4.32
CA TYR A 323 -31.89 20.21 -4.02
C TYR A 323 -33.11 20.19 -4.96
N ARG A 324 -33.72 21.35 -5.18
CA ARG A 324 -34.91 21.47 -6.06
C ARG A 324 -34.55 21.29 -7.53
N GLU A 325 -33.42 21.85 -7.95
CA GLU A 325 -32.96 21.79 -9.35
C GLU A 325 -32.57 20.37 -9.75
N LEU A 326 -32.04 19.59 -8.80
CA LEU A 326 -31.69 18.18 -8.97
C LEU A 326 -32.86 17.22 -8.79
N GLY A 327 -34.10 17.73 -8.67
CA GLY A 327 -35.28 16.88 -8.53
C GLY A 327 -35.34 16.10 -7.21
N GLY A 328 -34.76 16.64 -6.14
CA GLY A 328 -34.80 16.06 -4.80
C GLY A 328 -33.57 15.20 -4.42
N VAL A 329 -32.46 15.31 -5.15
CA VAL A 329 -31.18 14.72 -4.71
C VAL A 329 -30.52 15.66 -3.70
N GLU A 330 -30.22 15.15 -2.51
CA GLU A 330 -29.55 15.90 -1.45
C GLU A 330 -28.03 15.86 -1.63
N ILE A 331 -27.40 17.03 -1.65
CA ILE A 331 -25.94 17.15 -1.60
C ILE A 331 -25.55 17.73 -0.23
N ALA A 332 -24.75 16.97 0.53
CA ALA A 332 -24.32 17.37 1.86
C ALA A 332 -22.80 17.38 2.00
N VAL A 333 -22.27 18.20 2.89
CA VAL A 333 -20.84 18.27 3.22
C VAL A 333 -20.67 18.09 4.72
N LEU A 334 -19.96 17.03 5.13
CA LEU A 334 -19.80 16.63 6.53
C LEU A 334 -18.33 16.54 6.94
N GLY A 335 -18.05 16.93 8.19
CA GLY A 335 -16.77 16.63 8.84
C GLY A 335 -16.71 15.15 9.22
N CYS A 336 -15.61 14.45 8.90
CA CYS A 336 -15.48 13.01 9.19
C CYS A 336 -15.57 12.70 10.68
N VAL A 337 -14.93 13.51 11.52
CA VAL A 337 -14.96 13.36 12.98
C VAL A 337 -16.35 13.72 13.52
N ASP A 338 -17.00 14.75 12.99
CA ASP A 338 -18.34 15.17 13.44
C ASP A 338 -19.41 14.15 13.05
N PHE A 339 -19.32 13.58 11.83
CA PHE A 339 -20.13 12.44 11.40
C PHE A 339 -19.99 11.27 12.38
N LEU A 340 -18.75 10.90 12.71
CA LEU A 340 -18.48 9.81 13.64
C LEU A 340 -19.06 10.11 15.03
N ARG A 341 -18.80 11.30 15.56
CA ARG A 341 -19.28 11.71 16.88
C ARG A 341 -20.81 11.64 16.94
N HIS A 342 -21.48 12.20 15.94
CA HIS A 342 -22.94 12.13 15.85
C HIS A 342 -23.44 10.68 15.79
N PHE A 343 -22.85 9.85 14.93
CA PHE A 343 -23.19 8.43 14.80
C PHE A 343 -23.05 7.69 16.13
N LEU A 344 -21.95 7.90 16.86
CA LEU A 344 -21.69 7.19 18.13
C LEU A 344 -22.58 7.66 19.28
N HIS A 345 -23.10 8.89 19.25
CA HIS A 345 -24.10 9.33 20.24
C HIS A 345 -25.49 8.83 19.89
N LEU A 346 -25.88 8.91 18.63
CA LEU A 346 -27.18 8.42 18.15
C LEU A 346 -27.28 6.90 18.31
N PHE A 347 -26.24 6.17 17.92
CA PHE A 347 -26.14 4.71 18.02
C PHE A 347 -25.19 4.26 19.13
N HIS A 348 -25.30 4.88 20.32
CA HIS A 348 -24.44 4.59 21.47
C HIS A 348 -24.30 3.11 21.83
N ARG A 349 -25.36 2.31 21.60
CA ARG A 349 -25.37 0.86 21.89
C ARG A 349 -24.59 0.04 20.86
N LEU A 350 -24.27 0.63 19.71
CA LEU A 350 -23.47 0.02 18.64
C LEU A 350 -22.01 0.51 18.64
N ARG A 351 -21.59 1.37 19.58
CA ARG A 351 -20.26 2.00 19.55
C ARG A 351 -19.09 1.01 19.55
N ILE A 352 -19.19 -0.07 20.33
CA ILE A 352 -18.17 -1.13 20.35
C ILE A 352 -18.20 -1.92 19.05
N LYS A 353 -19.40 -2.25 18.55
CA LYS A 353 -19.56 -2.90 17.25
C LYS A 353 -18.96 -2.06 16.12
N PHE A 354 -19.14 -0.74 16.13
CA PHE A 354 -18.49 0.17 15.19
C PHE A 354 -16.96 0.06 15.27
N LEU A 355 -16.40 0.10 16.48
CA LEU A 355 -14.96 0.03 16.68
C LEU A 355 -14.40 -1.31 16.17
N ASP A 356 -15.13 -2.40 16.36
CA ASP A 356 -14.78 -3.72 15.83
C ASP A 356 -14.85 -3.78 14.30
N GLU A 357 -15.92 -3.27 13.69
CA GLU A 357 -16.04 -3.19 12.23
C GLU A 357 -14.93 -2.32 11.62
N TYR A 358 -14.57 -1.22 12.28
CA TYR A 358 -13.47 -0.35 11.86
C TYR A 358 -12.12 -1.07 11.98
N GLN A 359 -11.88 -1.80 13.07
CA GLN A 359 -10.68 -2.63 13.24
C GLN A 359 -10.55 -3.66 12.12
N GLU A 360 -11.62 -4.42 11.85
CA GLU A 360 -11.63 -5.44 10.80
C GLU A 360 -11.36 -4.84 9.42
N LEU A 361 -11.97 -3.69 9.13
CA LEU A 361 -11.70 -2.93 7.90
C LEU A 361 -10.23 -2.52 7.81
N VAL A 362 -9.68 -1.88 8.83
CA VAL A 362 -8.27 -1.42 8.88
C VAL A 362 -7.30 -2.58 8.66
N LEU A 363 -7.52 -3.70 9.34
CA LEU A 363 -6.62 -4.85 9.28
C LEU A 363 -6.70 -5.62 7.96
N SER A 364 -7.88 -5.69 7.35
CA SER A 364 -8.10 -6.40 6.09
C SER A 364 -7.62 -5.64 4.84
N GLN A 365 -7.47 -4.31 4.91
CA GLN A 365 -6.96 -3.54 3.77
C GLN A 365 -5.55 -4.00 3.33
N PRO A 366 -5.24 -3.99 2.02
CA PRO A 366 -3.89 -4.26 1.54
C PRO A 366 -2.90 -3.16 1.97
N GLU A 367 -1.59 -3.46 2.01
CA GLU A 367 -0.56 -2.47 2.42
C GLU A 367 -0.56 -1.20 1.57
N GLY A 368 -1.01 -1.27 0.31
CA GLY A 368 -1.12 -0.12 -0.57
C GLY A 368 -2.23 0.87 -0.18
N ASP A 369 -3.27 0.40 0.51
CA ASP A 369 -4.41 1.23 0.95
C ASP A 369 -4.25 1.64 2.42
N VAL A 370 -3.86 0.71 3.29
CA VAL A 370 -3.54 0.97 4.70
C VAL A 370 -2.22 0.31 5.05
N SER A 371 -1.21 1.14 5.29
CA SER A 371 0.13 0.68 5.62
C SER A 371 0.18 -0.13 6.91
N HIS A 372 1.15 -1.03 7.02
CA HIS A 372 1.38 -1.81 8.25
C HIS A 372 1.57 -0.91 9.49
N THR A 373 2.31 0.20 9.36
CA THR A 373 2.48 1.19 10.45
C THR A 373 1.17 1.82 10.90
N LEU A 374 0.21 2.07 9.99
CA LEU A 374 -1.12 2.56 10.36
C LEU A 374 -1.92 1.51 11.14
N LYS A 375 -1.85 0.24 10.71
CA LYS A 375 -2.50 -0.87 11.43
C LYS A 375 -1.97 -1.00 12.86
N GLU A 376 -0.64 -0.94 13.05
CA GLU A 376 -0.02 -0.98 14.37
C GLU A 376 -0.39 0.24 15.21
N ALA A 377 -0.41 1.44 14.61
CA ALA A 377 -0.82 2.65 15.29
C ALA A 377 -2.25 2.52 15.81
N PHE A 378 -3.18 2.02 15.00
CA PHE A 378 -4.56 1.78 15.43
C PHE A 378 -4.64 0.81 16.61
N LEU A 379 -4.01 -0.37 16.52
CA LEU A 379 -4.06 -1.36 17.60
C LEU A 379 -3.44 -0.81 18.90
N SER A 380 -2.35 -0.03 18.79
CA SER A 380 -1.72 0.61 19.93
C SER A 380 -2.61 1.68 20.56
N LEU A 381 -3.26 2.50 19.74
CA LEU A 381 -4.23 3.51 20.19
C LEU A 381 -5.43 2.88 20.88
N ARG A 382 -5.97 1.79 20.32
CA ARG A 382 -7.07 1.04 20.92
C ARG A 382 -6.69 0.45 22.27
N ARG A 383 -5.51 -0.17 22.36
CA ARG A 383 -4.99 -0.72 23.61
C ARG A 383 -4.83 0.37 24.67
N ALA A 384 -4.23 1.51 24.30
CA ALA A 384 -4.05 2.63 25.21
C ALA A 384 -5.38 3.21 25.72
N ALA A 385 -6.40 3.27 24.86
CA ALA A 385 -7.74 3.70 25.27
C ALA A 385 -8.37 2.72 26.25
N GLN A 386 -8.24 1.42 26.04
CA GLN A 386 -8.81 0.38 26.91
C GLN A 386 -8.09 0.29 28.27
N ALA A 387 -6.80 0.56 28.31
CA ALA A 387 -6.01 0.54 29.55
C ALA A 387 -6.13 1.82 30.39
N ALA A 388 -6.72 2.89 29.84
CA ALA A 388 -6.95 4.15 30.54
C ALA A 388 -8.28 4.18 31.30
N GLU A 389 -9.12 3.16 31.13
CA GLU A 389 -10.30 2.84 31.94
C GLU A 389 -9.92 1.81 33.02
#